data_AF-A0A9Q0VU18-F1
#
_entry.id   AF-A0A9Q0VU18-F1
#
_cell.length_a   1.000
_cell.length_b   1.000
_cell.length_c   1.000
_cell.angle_alpha   90.00
_cell.angle_beta   90.00
_cell.angle_gamma   90.00
#
_symmetry.space_group_name_H-M   'P 1'
#
loop_
_entity.id
_entity.type
_entity.pdbx_description
1 polymer ?
#
loop_
_entity_poly.entity_id
_entity_poly.type
_entity_poly.pdbx_seq_one_letter_code
_entity_poly.pdbx_strand_id
1 'polypeptide(L)'
;MATGTETEVLSANGHGCFKKGPGYASPLEAMYGPRESLIYVTCVYAGTGIEKPDYLATVDVDPNSPNYSRVIHRLPMPNVGDELHHSGWNSCSSCHGDPSAARRYLILPSLISGRIYAIDTQKDPRAPSLHKVVEPENIVSKTGLAYPHTSHCLASGDVMVSCLGDKDGKAEGNGFLLLDSEFNVKGRWEKPGHSPKFGYDFWYQPRHNTMISSSWGAPAAFTKGFNLQHVSDGLYGQHLHVYSWPNGELKQTLDLGSTGLLPLEIRFLHDPSKDTGFVGCALTSNMVRFFMTPDGSWSHELAISVKPLKVQNWILPEMPGAYN
;
A
#
# COMPACT_ATOMS: atom_id res chain seq x y z
N MET A 1 8.14 31.19 54.95
CA MET A 1 7.16 30.62 54.00
C MET A 1 7.29 31.42 52.72
N ALA A 2 8.19 31.03 51.83
CA ALA A 2 8.06 29.99 50.79
C ALA A 2 8.08 30.74 49.43
N THR A 3 9.29 31.02 48.95
CA THR A 3 9.91 30.41 47.74
C THR A 3 9.31 30.92 46.44
N GLY A 4 9.88 32.01 45.93
CA GLY A 4 9.78 32.37 44.51
C GLY A 4 10.73 31.48 43.72
N THR A 5 10.19 30.70 42.80
CA THR A 5 10.97 29.86 41.89
C THR A 5 11.44 30.69 40.71
N GLU A 6 12.77 30.82 40.60
CA GLU A 6 13.48 31.24 39.40
C GLU A 6 13.02 30.39 38.21
N THR A 7 12.58 31.05 37.15
CA THR A 7 12.38 30.43 35.85
C THR A 7 13.73 30.45 35.16
N GLU A 8 14.46 29.33 35.26
CA GLU A 8 15.66 29.09 34.46
C GLU A 8 15.30 29.17 32.98
N VAL A 9 15.79 30.22 32.33
CA VAL A 9 15.90 30.31 30.88
C VAL A 9 16.94 29.28 30.47
N LEU A 10 16.48 28.11 30.03
CA LEU A 10 17.34 27.13 29.36
C LEU A 10 17.82 27.73 28.05
N SER A 11 18.99 28.37 28.11
CA SER A 11 19.80 28.71 26.95
C SER A 11 20.10 27.42 26.19
N ALA A 12 19.59 27.32 24.96
CA ALA A 12 19.89 26.22 24.05
C ALA A 12 21.38 26.27 23.68
N ASN A 13 22.21 25.58 24.46
CA ASN A 13 23.59 25.30 24.10
C ASN A 13 23.61 24.43 22.84
N GLY A 14 24.22 24.98 21.79
CA GLY A 14 24.39 24.36 20.49
C GLY A 14 24.95 22.95 20.58
N HIS A 15 24.06 21.98 20.43
CA HIS A 15 24.38 20.66 19.90
C HIS A 15 23.95 20.70 18.45
N GLY A 16 24.88 20.46 17.52
CA GLY A 16 24.58 20.41 16.10
C GLY A 16 23.35 19.55 15.88
N CYS A 17 22.25 20.16 15.44
CA CYS A 17 21.07 19.43 14.99
C CYS A 17 21.50 18.64 13.77
N PHE A 18 21.90 17.39 13.98
CA PHE A 18 21.94 16.41 12.91
C PHE A 18 20.52 16.43 12.32
N LYS A 19 20.39 16.96 11.10
CA LYS A 19 19.13 16.91 10.36
C LYS A 19 18.70 15.45 10.35
N LYS A 20 17.47 15.17 10.74
CA LYS A 20 16.90 13.82 10.66
C LYS A 20 16.15 13.68 9.34
N GLY A 21 16.04 12.46 8.83
CA GLY A 21 15.19 12.14 7.68
C GLY A 21 13.70 12.28 8.01
N PRO A 22 12.82 11.95 7.05
CA PRO A 22 11.38 12.15 7.22
C PRO A 22 10.78 11.17 8.23
N GLY A 23 9.63 11.55 8.79
CA GLY A 23 8.87 10.70 9.71
C GLY A 23 9.48 10.62 11.11
N TYR A 24 9.38 9.43 11.72
CA TYR A 24 9.60 9.21 13.15
C TYR A 24 10.49 7.99 13.38
N ALA A 25 11.28 7.97 14.46
CA ALA A 25 12.17 6.85 14.75
C ALA A 25 11.44 5.60 15.27
N SER A 26 10.24 5.78 15.81
CA SER A 26 9.42 4.70 16.38
C SER A 26 7.92 4.94 16.22
N PRO A 27 7.08 3.90 16.34
CA PRO A 27 5.62 4.07 16.38
C PRO A 27 5.15 4.99 17.51
N LEU A 28 5.79 4.93 18.69
CA LEU A 28 5.42 5.76 19.83
C LEU A 28 5.67 7.25 19.54
N GLU A 29 6.81 7.60 18.94
CA GLU A 29 7.06 8.98 18.49
C GLU A 29 6.06 9.43 17.43
N ALA A 30 5.66 8.53 16.51
CA ALA A 30 4.67 8.84 15.49
C ALA A 30 3.29 9.17 16.10
N MET A 31 2.90 8.50 17.18
CA MET A 31 1.65 8.78 17.91
C MET A 31 1.65 10.14 18.60
N TYR A 32 2.82 10.67 18.97
CA TYR A 32 2.99 12.02 19.52
C TYR A 32 3.29 13.07 18.46
N GLY A 33 3.31 12.69 17.18
CA GLY A 33 3.50 13.60 16.07
C GLY A 33 2.38 14.64 15.97
N PRO A 34 2.61 15.75 15.23
CA PRO A 34 1.56 16.72 14.97
C PRO A 34 0.38 16.05 14.25
N ARG A 35 -0.83 16.52 14.56
CA ARG A 35 -2.04 16.10 13.85
C ARG A 35 -1.98 16.55 12.40
N GLU A 36 -2.48 15.72 11.50
CA GLU A 36 -2.64 16.06 10.10
C GLU A 36 -3.62 17.22 9.91
N SER A 37 -3.30 18.12 9.00
CA SER A 37 -4.19 19.23 8.58
C SER A 37 -4.76 19.03 7.18
N LEU A 38 -4.25 18.06 6.43
CA LEU A 38 -4.66 17.74 5.06
C LEU A 38 -4.76 16.22 4.87
N ILE A 39 -5.73 15.79 4.06
CA ILE A 39 -5.85 14.43 3.53
C ILE A 39 -5.87 14.50 2.01
N TYR A 40 -5.11 13.62 1.35
CA TYR A 40 -5.19 13.41 -0.09
C TYR A 40 -6.01 12.16 -0.39
N VAL A 41 -6.98 12.26 -1.29
CA VAL A 41 -7.94 11.19 -1.59
C VAL A 41 -7.95 10.92 -3.09
N THR A 42 -7.69 9.68 -3.48
CA THR A 42 -7.89 9.22 -4.87
C THR A 42 -9.38 9.22 -5.18
N CYS A 43 -9.77 9.78 -6.31
CA CYS A 43 -11.16 9.87 -6.73
C CYS A 43 -11.28 9.37 -8.17
N VAL A 44 -12.19 8.41 -8.37
CA VAL A 44 -12.25 7.59 -9.59
C VAL A 44 -13.54 7.85 -10.36
N TYR A 45 -13.41 8.04 -11.67
CA TYR A 45 -14.53 8.04 -12.61
C TYR A 45 -14.61 6.73 -13.42
N ALA A 46 -13.52 5.95 -13.49
CA ALA A 46 -13.56 4.61 -14.07
C ALA A 46 -14.71 3.78 -13.45
N GLY A 47 -15.47 3.08 -14.30
CA GLY A 47 -16.65 2.30 -13.89
C GLY A 47 -17.95 3.11 -13.65
N THR A 48 -17.91 4.44 -13.61
CA THR A 48 -19.12 5.26 -13.35
C THR A 48 -19.95 5.62 -14.59
N GLY A 49 -19.41 5.37 -15.78
CA GLY A 49 -19.99 5.83 -17.06
C GLY A 49 -19.70 7.30 -17.41
N ILE A 50 -18.97 8.02 -16.55
CA ILE A 50 -18.53 9.40 -16.80
C ILE A 50 -17.15 9.38 -17.47
N GLU A 51 -17.05 9.90 -18.69
CA GLU A 51 -15.80 9.99 -19.45
C GLU A 51 -14.95 11.21 -19.01
N LYS A 52 -14.37 11.12 -17.80
CA LYS A 52 -13.46 12.13 -17.24
C LYS A 52 -12.24 11.46 -16.60
N PRO A 53 -11.10 12.16 -16.54
CA PRO A 53 -9.93 11.64 -15.85
C PRO A 53 -10.21 11.55 -14.34
N ASP A 54 -9.67 10.51 -13.72
CA ASP A 54 -9.57 10.41 -12.27
C ASP A 54 -8.79 11.61 -11.71
N TYR A 55 -8.92 11.88 -10.42
CA TYR A 55 -8.25 13.03 -9.82
C TYR A 55 -7.85 12.78 -8.37
N LEU A 56 -6.86 13.55 -7.90
CA LEU A 56 -6.50 13.61 -6.49
C LEU A 56 -7.23 14.80 -5.84
N ALA A 57 -8.06 14.54 -4.83
CA ALA A 57 -8.64 15.58 -4.00
C ALA A 57 -7.72 15.92 -2.82
N THR A 58 -7.54 17.20 -2.54
CA THR A 58 -6.98 17.67 -1.26
C THR A 58 -8.12 18.13 -0.37
N VAL A 59 -8.24 17.52 0.81
CA VAL A 59 -9.26 17.82 1.82
C VAL A 59 -8.59 18.52 3.01
N ASP A 60 -9.13 19.66 3.41
CA ASP A 60 -8.70 20.35 4.64
C ASP A 60 -9.37 19.70 5.85
N VAL A 61 -8.55 19.21 6.77
CA VAL A 61 -9.02 18.50 7.98
C VAL A 61 -8.56 19.16 9.27
N ASP A 62 -7.98 20.37 9.21
CA ASP A 62 -7.72 21.17 10.41
C ASP A 62 -9.04 21.75 10.94
N PRO A 63 -9.49 21.38 12.16
CA PRO A 63 -10.74 21.89 12.74
C PRO A 63 -10.77 23.42 12.92
N ASN A 64 -9.61 24.09 12.91
CA ASN A 64 -9.50 25.54 13.03
C ASN A 64 -9.52 26.25 11.67
N SER A 65 -9.45 25.51 10.55
CA SER A 65 -9.49 26.07 9.21
C SER A 65 -10.90 26.53 8.84
N PRO A 66 -11.09 27.69 8.20
CA PRO A 66 -12.39 28.08 7.63
C PRO A 66 -12.85 27.15 6.51
N ASN A 67 -11.98 26.28 6.01
CA ASN A 67 -12.27 25.26 5.01
C ASN A 67 -12.35 23.83 5.58
N TYR A 68 -12.41 23.67 6.91
CA TYR A 68 -12.51 22.37 7.56
C TYR A 68 -13.59 21.48 6.92
N SER A 69 -13.24 20.22 6.65
CA SER A 69 -14.11 19.22 6.03
C SER A 69 -14.54 19.56 4.59
N ARG A 70 -13.71 20.30 3.85
CA ARG A 70 -13.96 20.62 2.43
C ARG A 70 -12.84 20.15 1.52
N VAL A 71 -13.22 19.75 0.30
CA VAL A 71 -12.28 19.60 -0.81
C VAL A 71 -11.81 21.00 -1.22
N ILE A 72 -10.54 21.31 -0.98
CA ILE A 72 -9.94 22.62 -1.27
C ILE A 72 -9.19 22.64 -2.61
N HIS A 73 -8.86 21.47 -3.16
CA HIS A 73 -8.22 21.35 -4.45
C HIS A 73 -8.56 20.02 -5.12
N ARG A 74 -8.56 20.01 -6.46
CA ARG A 74 -8.70 18.82 -7.29
C ARG A 74 -7.64 18.87 -8.38
N LEU A 75 -6.74 17.89 -8.38
CA LEU A 75 -5.75 17.70 -9.43
C LEU A 75 -6.21 16.59 -10.38
N PRO A 76 -6.79 16.90 -11.55
CA PRO A 76 -7.14 15.90 -12.54
C PRO A 76 -5.88 15.25 -13.13
N MET A 77 -5.92 13.93 -13.29
CA MET A 77 -4.91 13.19 -14.03
C MET A 77 -5.00 13.51 -15.52
N PRO A 78 -3.91 13.33 -16.28
CA PRO A 78 -3.91 13.67 -17.70
C PRO A 78 -4.73 12.69 -18.57
N ASN A 79 -5.08 11.51 -18.07
CA ASN A 79 -5.71 10.45 -18.86
C ASN A 79 -7.04 9.96 -18.25
N VAL A 80 -7.92 9.47 -19.12
CA VAL A 80 -9.18 8.80 -18.73
C VAL A 80 -8.96 7.30 -18.58
N GLY A 81 -9.68 6.65 -17.67
CA GLY A 81 -9.66 5.19 -17.50
C GLY A 81 -8.43 4.66 -16.76
N ASP A 82 -7.82 5.46 -15.90
CA ASP A 82 -6.67 5.06 -15.09
C ASP A 82 -7.03 4.06 -13.98
N GLU A 83 -8.14 4.31 -13.29
CA GLU A 83 -8.52 3.65 -12.04
C GLU A 83 -7.46 3.87 -10.95
N LEU A 84 -7.32 5.12 -10.49
CA LEU A 84 -6.52 5.44 -9.31
C LEU A 84 -7.02 4.59 -8.12
N HIS A 85 -6.13 3.82 -7.51
CA HIS A 85 -6.55 2.84 -6.51
C HIS A 85 -5.89 3.11 -5.15
N HIS A 86 -4.64 2.65 -4.98
CA HIS A 86 -3.85 2.86 -3.77
C HIS A 86 -2.95 4.09 -3.87
N SER A 87 -2.37 4.49 -2.74
CA SER A 87 -1.35 5.53 -2.70
C SER A 87 -0.27 5.23 -1.67
N GLY A 88 0.92 5.78 -1.89
CA GLY A 88 2.05 5.68 -0.95
C GLY A 88 3.00 6.85 -1.13
N TRP A 89 3.90 7.05 -0.17
CA TRP A 89 4.90 8.13 -0.25
C TRP A 89 6.21 7.62 -0.83
N ASN A 90 6.95 8.46 -1.56
CA ASN A 90 8.31 8.15 -2.03
C ASN A 90 9.29 7.88 -0.88
N SER A 91 9.07 8.52 0.27
CA SER A 91 9.91 8.37 1.45
C SER A 91 9.07 8.50 2.72
N CYS A 92 9.42 7.71 3.72
CA CYS A 92 8.70 7.65 4.99
C CYS A 92 9.66 7.39 6.15
N SER A 93 9.15 7.00 7.31
CA SER A 93 9.96 6.71 8.50
C SER A 93 11.02 5.62 8.27
N SER A 94 10.89 4.79 7.23
CA SER A 94 11.96 3.86 6.81
C SER A 94 13.27 4.56 6.47
N CYS A 95 13.21 5.84 6.08
CA CYS A 95 14.35 6.68 5.73
C CYS A 95 14.71 7.67 6.85
N HIS A 96 14.22 7.48 8.09
CA HIS A 96 14.41 8.44 9.18
C HIS A 96 15.90 8.72 9.50
N GLY A 97 16.77 7.73 9.28
CA GLY A 97 18.22 7.87 9.44
C GLY A 97 18.93 8.64 8.32
N ASP A 98 18.25 8.95 7.21
CA ASP A 98 18.82 9.64 6.05
C ASP A 98 18.39 11.12 6.01
N PRO A 99 19.28 12.08 6.34
CA PRO A 99 18.97 13.51 6.31
C PRO A 99 18.69 14.07 4.91
N SER A 100 19.08 13.36 3.85
CA SER A 100 18.88 13.79 2.47
C SER A 100 17.50 13.40 1.94
N ALA A 101 16.85 12.42 2.57
CA ALA A 101 15.53 11.95 2.18
C ALA A 101 14.43 12.95 2.56
N ALA A 102 13.38 13.02 1.74
CA ALA A 102 12.20 13.85 2.00
C ALA A 102 10.93 13.12 1.57
N ARG A 103 9.91 13.14 2.46
CA ARG A 103 8.53 12.79 2.10
C ARG A 103 7.97 13.93 1.27
N ARG A 104 7.92 13.76 -0.04
CA ARG A 104 7.58 14.83 -0.99
C ARG A 104 6.60 14.39 -2.07
N TYR A 105 6.81 13.22 -2.63
CA TYR A 105 6.01 12.76 -3.75
C TYR A 105 5.01 11.72 -3.27
N LEU A 106 3.74 11.97 -3.54
CA LEU A 106 2.68 10.99 -3.39
C LEU A 106 2.62 10.16 -4.68
N ILE A 107 2.75 8.85 -4.53
CA ILE A 107 2.80 7.86 -5.61
C ILE A 107 1.42 7.26 -5.75
N LEU A 108 0.86 7.34 -6.96
CA LEU A 108 -0.48 6.91 -7.29
C LEU A 108 -0.44 5.85 -8.41
N PRO A 109 -0.36 4.56 -8.06
CA PRO A 109 -0.61 3.47 -8.98
C PRO A 109 -2.03 3.53 -9.56
N SER A 110 -2.13 3.37 -10.88
CA SER A 110 -3.37 3.36 -11.65
C SER A 110 -3.63 1.93 -12.14
N LEU A 111 -4.62 1.28 -11.54
CA LEU A 111 -4.79 -0.16 -11.63
C LEU A 111 -5.05 -0.63 -13.06
N ILE A 112 -5.93 0.03 -13.81
CA ILE A 112 -6.35 -0.44 -15.13
C ILE A 112 -5.41 0.02 -16.23
N SER A 113 -4.98 1.28 -16.21
CA SER A 113 -4.10 1.79 -17.26
C SER A 113 -2.66 1.32 -17.14
N GLY A 114 -2.24 0.86 -15.97
CA GLY A 114 -0.86 0.50 -15.71
C GLY A 114 0.07 1.69 -15.42
N ARG A 115 -0.44 2.92 -15.40
CA ARG A 115 0.35 4.12 -15.10
C ARG A 115 0.68 4.23 -13.61
N ILE A 116 1.76 4.94 -13.31
CA ILE A 116 2.05 5.39 -11.96
C ILE A 116 2.33 6.89 -12.01
N TYR A 117 1.59 7.67 -11.23
CA TYR A 117 1.79 9.12 -11.12
C TYR A 117 2.58 9.45 -9.86
N ALA A 118 3.61 10.29 -10.00
CA ALA A 118 4.27 10.94 -8.87
C ALA A 118 3.76 12.39 -8.76
N ILE A 119 3.18 12.73 -7.61
CA ILE A 119 2.56 14.04 -7.35
C ILE A 119 3.42 14.81 -6.35
N ASP A 120 3.91 15.99 -6.71
CA ASP A 120 4.68 16.87 -5.83
C ASP A 120 3.76 17.60 -4.85
N THR A 121 3.93 17.33 -3.56
CA THR A 121 3.19 17.98 -2.48
C THR A 121 4.04 18.99 -1.70
N GLN A 122 5.32 19.20 -2.05
CA GLN A 122 6.21 20.08 -1.29
C GLN A 122 6.06 21.55 -1.70
N LYS A 123 5.83 21.83 -2.99
CA LYS A 123 5.69 23.21 -3.50
C LYS A 123 4.47 23.90 -2.91
N ASP A 124 3.33 23.22 -2.95
CA ASP A 124 2.08 23.64 -2.31
C ASP A 124 1.30 22.37 -1.90
N PRO A 125 1.26 22.03 -0.60
CA PRO A 125 0.52 20.86 -0.14
C PRO A 125 -1.01 21.04 -0.25
N ARG A 126 -1.51 22.29 -0.30
CA ARG A 126 -2.95 22.56 -0.46
C ARG A 126 -3.38 22.41 -1.93
N ALA A 127 -2.47 22.62 -2.87
CA ALA A 127 -2.69 22.46 -4.31
C ALA A 127 -1.51 21.68 -4.96
N PRO A 128 -1.43 20.35 -4.72
CA PRO A 128 -0.34 19.52 -5.24
C PRO A 128 -0.34 19.49 -6.77
N SER A 129 0.79 19.14 -7.38
CA SER A 129 0.98 19.17 -8.84
C SER A 129 1.63 17.90 -9.37
N LEU A 130 1.27 17.52 -10.61
CA LEU A 130 1.90 16.36 -11.27
C LEU A 130 3.40 16.61 -11.47
N HIS A 131 4.23 15.68 -11.00
CA HIS A 131 5.68 15.73 -11.17
C HIS A 131 6.16 14.84 -12.31
N LYS A 132 5.72 13.59 -12.34
CA LYS A 132 6.16 12.59 -13.32
C LYS A 132 5.09 11.53 -13.54
N VAL A 133 5.06 10.99 -14.76
CA VAL A 133 4.28 9.81 -15.14
C VAL A 133 5.27 8.68 -15.46
N VAL A 134 5.06 7.51 -14.89
CA VAL A 134 5.71 6.28 -15.32
C VAL A 134 4.73 5.57 -16.26
N GLU A 135 5.04 5.61 -17.55
CA GLU A 135 4.16 5.05 -18.58
C GLU A 135 4.17 3.51 -18.57
N PRO A 136 3.01 2.87 -18.82
CA PRO A 136 2.86 1.42 -18.73
C PRO A 136 3.77 0.68 -19.71
N GLU A 137 4.03 1.22 -20.89
CA GLU A 137 4.90 0.59 -21.90
C GLU A 137 6.35 0.46 -21.40
N ASN A 138 6.83 1.43 -20.63
CA ASN A 138 8.16 1.38 -20.02
C ASN A 138 8.23 0.34 -18.90
N ILE A 139 7.15 0.18 -18.12
CA ILE A 139 7.07 -0.86 -17.08
C ILE A 139 7.04 -2.25 -17.75
N VAL A 140 6.09 -2.48 -18.65
CA VAL A 140 5.87 -3.76 -19.33
C VAL A 140 7.12 -4.19 -20.11
N SER A 141 7.74 -3.29 -20.88
CA SER A 141 8.93 -3.66 -21.68
C SER A 141 10.13 -4.07 -20.83
N LYS A 142 10.27 -3.51 -19.62
CA LYS A 142 11.41 -3.79 -18.74
C LYS A 142 11.18 -4.94 -17.77
N THR A 143 9.93 -5.22 -17.42
CA THR A 143 9.61 -6.15 -16.30
C THR A 143 8.56 -7.20 -16.64
N GLY A 144 7.75 -6.98 -17.68
CA GLY A 144 6.56 -7.75 -17.98
C GLY A 144 5.37 -7.49 -17.03
N LEU A 145 5.54 -6.61 -16.04
CA LEU A 145 4.53 -6.32 -15.03
C LEU A 145 3.48 -5.30 -15.55
N ALA A 146 2.25 -5.45 -15.10
CA ALA A 146 1.13 -4.52 -15.28
C ALA A 146 0.21 -4.54 -14.05
N TYR A 147 -0.84 -3.71 -14.08
CA TYR A 147 -1.80 -3.57 -12.97
C TYR A 147 -1.13 -3.20 -11.63
N PRO A 148 -0.43 -2.05 -11.54
CA PRO A 148 0.25 -1.62 -10.34
C PRO A 148 -0.79 -1.25 -9.25
N HIS A 149 -0.50 -1.64 -8.01
CA HIS A 149 -1.47 -1.56 -6.90
C HIS A 149 -0.87 -0.89 -5.67
N THR A 150 -0.32 -1.65 -4.71
CA THR A 150 0.22 -1.06 -3.48
C THR A 150 1.61 -0.51 -3.72
N SER A 151 1.90 0.70 -3.24
CA SER A 151 3.24 1.29 -3.26
C SER A 151 3.79 1.54 -1.86
N HIS A 152 5.04 1.14 -1.61
CA HIS A 152 5.77 1.44 -0.37
C HIS A 152 7.18 2.00 -0.64
N CYS A 153 7.52 3.06 0.07
CA CYS A 153 8.88 3.60 0.24
C CYS A 153 9.82 2.55 0.83
N LEU A 154 11.04 2.40 0.32
CA LEU A 154 12.09 1.56 0.91
C LEU A 154 13.15 2.43 1.60
N ALA A 155 13.87 1.85 2.56
CA ALA A 155 14.99 2.53 3.21
C ALA A 155 16.16 2.82 2.25
N SER A 156 16.21 2.17 1.08
CA SER A 156 17.17 2.47 0.01
C SER A 156 16.87 3.77 -0.74
N GLY A 157 15.70 4.38 -0.54
CA GLY A 157 15.18 5.49 -1.35
C GLY A 157 14.40 5.05 -2.58
N ASP A 158 14.39 3.75 -2.90
CA ASP A 158 13.53 3.19 -3.95
C ASP A 158 12.06 3.14 -3.50
N VAL A 159 11.15 3.11 -4.48
CA VAL A 159 9.73 2.79 -4.26
C VAL A 159 9.46 1.41 -4.84
N MET A 160 8.87 0.53 -4.04
CA MET A 160 8.41 -0.78 -4.49
C MET A 160 6.89 -0.77 -4.70
N VAL A 161 6.43 -1.35 -5.80
CA VAL A 161 5.01 -1.37 -6.18
C VAL A 161 4.57 -2.79 -6.53
N SER A 162 3.53 -3.32 -5.92
CA SER A 162 2.96 -4.62 -6.34
C SER A 162 2.24 -4.47 -7.67
N CYS A 163 2.30 -5.51 -8.50
CA CYS A 163 1.68 -5.59 -9.82
C CYS A 163 0.92 -6.91 -9.91
N LEU A 164 -0.34 -6.87 -10.36
CA LEU A 164 -1.27 -8.01 -10.24
C LEU A 164 -1.23 -8.98 -11.43
N GLY A 165 -0.60 -8.61 -12.55
CA GLY A 165 -0.50 -9.49 -13.71
C GLY A 165 0.35 -8.92 -14.84
N ASP A 166 0.31 -9.56 -16.01
CA ASP A 166 0.89 -9.01 -17.25
C ASP A 166 -0.08 -8.07 -17.99
N LYS A 167 0.39 -7.51 -19.12
CA LYS A 167 -0.40 -6.65 -20.01
C LYS A 167 -1.68 -7.31 -20.56
N ASP A 168 -1.75 -8.65 -20.57
CA ASP A 168 -2.88 -9.42 -21.07
C ASP A 168 -3.82 -9.85 -19.92
N GLY A 169 -3.53 -9.38 -18.70
CA GLY A 169 -4.31 -9.64 -17.49
C GLY A 169 -4.11 -11.04 -16.90
N LYS A 170 -3.02 -11.73 -17.25
CA LYS A 170 -2.70 -13.06 -16.70
C LYS A 170 -1.92 -12.95 -15.40
N ALA A 171 -2.16 -13.90 -14.50
CA ALA A 171 -1.52 -13.91 -13.19
C ALA A 171 -0.02 -14.19 -13.27
N GLU A 172 0.48 -14.96 -14.23
CA GLU A 172 1.90 -15.33 -14.32
C GLU A 172 2.83 -14.11 -14.47
N GLY A 173 2.30 -12.97 -14.93
CA GLY A 173 3.01 -11.70 -15.01
C GLY A 173 2.98 -10.83 -13.76
N ASN A 174 2.46 -11.31 -12.63
CA ASN A 174 2.42 -10.55 -11.38
C ASN A 174 3.81 -10.47 -10.71
N GLY A 175 4.01 -9.53 -9.78
CA GLY A 175 5.26 -9.37 -9.04
C GLY A 175 5.44 -8.00 -8.41
N PHE A 176 6.69 -7.58 -8.20
CA PHE A 176 7.01 -6.33 -7.52
C PHE A 176 7.94 -5.46 -8.37
N LEU A 177 7.46 -4.29 -8.76
CA LEU A 177 8.22 -3.28 -9.51
C LEU A 177 9.09 -2.45 -8.56
N LEU A 178 10.34 -2.16 -8.97
CA LEU A 178 11.19 -1.16 -8.32
C LEU A 178 11.33 0.09 -9.18
N LEU A 179 11.09 1.24 -8.54
CA LEU A 179 11.36 2.57 -9.06
C LEU A 179 12.48 3.22 -8.25
N ASP A 180 13.44 3.88 -8.91
CA ASP A 180 14.45 4.70 -8.22
C ASP A 180 13.86 6.01 -7.67
N SER A 181 14.69 6.83 -7.02
CA SER A 181 14.31 8.13 -6.44
C SER A 181 13.82 9.15 -7.46
N GLU A 182 14.13 8.95 -8.75
CA GLU A 182 13.67 9.76 -9.86
C GLU A 182 12.48 9.10 -10.60
N PHE A 183 11.92 8.01 -10.08
CA PHE A 183 10.82 7.23 -10.67
C PHE A 183 11.16 6.59 -12.02
N ASN A 184 12.41 6.22 -12.26
CA ASN A 184 12.77 5.34 -13.37
C ASN A 184 12.62 3.88 -12.97
N VAL A 185 12.15 3.06 -13.90
CA VAL A 185 12.03 1.61 -13.71
C VAL A 185 13.41 0.97 -13.60
N LYS A 186 13.72 0.43 -12.42
CA LYS A 186 14.94 -0.36 -12.14
C LYS A 186 14.80 -1.81 -12.56
N GLY A 187 13.60 -2.38 -12.40
CA GLY A 187 13.34 -3.79 -12.69
C GLY A 187 12.34 -4.40 -11.70
N ARG A 188 12.42 -5.73 -11.55
CA ARG A 188 11.65 -6.50 -10.58
C ARG A 188 12.43 -6.60 -9.27
N TRP A 189 11.74 -6.63 -8.14
CA TRP A 189 12.36 -6.80 -6.82
C TRP A 189 12.62 -8.28 -6.50
N GLU A 190 11.68 -9.17 -6.83
CA GLU A 190 11.82 -10.60 -6.58
C GLU A 190 12.90 -11.23 -7.47
N LYS A 191 13.54 -12.29 -6.97
CA LYS A 191 14.49 -13.07 -7.77
C LYS A 191 13.78 -13.77 -8.94
N PRO A 192 14.47 -14.01 -10.06
CA PRO A 192 13.93 -14.81 -11.16
C PRO A 192 13.40 -16.16 -10.68
N GLY A 193 12.16 -16.50 -11.04
CA GLY A 193 11.51 -17.75 -10.61
C GLY A 193 10.84 -17.71 -9.24
N HIS A 194 10.86 -16.57 -8.54
CA HIS A 194 10.23 -16.41 -7.22
C HIS A 194 8.97 -15.54 -7.23
N SER A 195 8.33 -15.33 -8.39
CA SER A 195 7.07 -14.59 -8.45
C SER A 195 5.96 -15.32 -7.66
N PRO A 196 5.02 -14.58 -7.03
CA PRO A 196 3.90 -15.21 -6.34
C PRO A 196 2.93 -15.85 -7.34
N LYS A 197 2.02 -16.70 -6.86
CA LYS A 197 0.97 -17.27 -7.71
C LYS A 197 -0.04 -16.20 -8.17
N PHE A 198 -0.35 -15.27 -7.29
CA PHE A 198 -1.18 -14.09 -7.55
C PHE A 198 -0.61 -12.90 -6.76
N GLY A 199 -0.71 -11.70 -7.31
CA GLY A 199 -0.37 -10.46 -6.60
C GLY A 199 -1.59 -9.79 -5.97
N TYR A 200 -1.34 -8.96 -4.94
CA TYR A 200 -2.27 -7.94 -4.44
C TYR A 200 -1.50 -6.91 -3.59
N ASP A 201 -1.43 -7.11 -2.28
CA ASP A 201 -0.81 -6.22 -1.31
C ASP A 201 0.48 -6.84 -0.77
N PHE A 202 1.35 -6.03 -0.17
CA PHE A 202 2.54 -6.54 0.51
C PHE A 202 3.00 -5.58 1.59
N TRP A 203 3.70 -6.12 2.58
CA TRP A 203 4.40 -5.31 3.55
C TRP A 203 5.67 -6.03 4.01
N TYR A 204 6.71 -5.27 4.35
CA TYR A 204 8.00 -5.81 4.78
C TYR A 204 8.28 -5.50 6.25
N GLN A 205 8.97 -6.41 6.93
CA GLN A 205 9.37 -6.28 8.33
C GLN A 205 10.88 -6.55 8.44
N PRO A 206 11.73 -5.51 8.32
CA PRO A 206 13.18 -5.69 8.16
C PRO A 206 13.87 -6.34 9.35
N ARG A 207 13.42 -6.08 10.59
CA ARG A 207 14.00 -6.69 11.80
C ARG A 207 13.83 -8.21 11.84
N HIS A 208 12.87 -8.72 11.08
CA HIS A 208 12.56 -10.14 10.96
C HIS A 208 12.99 -10.71 9.59
N ASN A 209 13.76 -9.93 8.80
CA ASN A 209 14.26 -10.31 7.47
C ASN A 209 13.18 -10.88 6.54
N THR A 210 11.96 -10.32 6.60
CA THR A 210 10.83 -10.81 5.81
C THR A 210 10.12 -9.72 5.02
N MET A 211 9.53 -10.11 3.89
CA MET A 211 8.40 -9.43 3.28
C MET A 211 7.30 -10.47 3.07
N ILE A 212 6.05 -10.10 3.36
CA ILE A 212 4.91 -10.96 3.10
C ILE A 212 3.97 -10.24 2.15
N SER A 213 3.53 -10.96 1.12
CA SER A 213 2.53 -10.50 0.16
C SER A 213 1.30 -11.38 0.14
N SER A 214 0.18 -10.79 -0.24
CA SER A 214 -1.14 -11.43 -0.31
C SER A 214 -1.58 -11.63 -1.76
N SER A 215 -2.78 -12.18 -1.94
CA SER A 215 -3.22 -12.73 -3.23
C SER A 215 -4.67 -12.33 -3.53
N TRP A 216 -4.90 -11.64 -4.65
CA TRP A 216 -6.26 -11.41 -5.14
C TRP A 216 -6.63 -12.41 -6.23
N GLY A 217 -6.19 -12.19 -7.47
CA GLY A 217 -6.56 -13.01 -8.63
C GLY A 217 -5.95 -12.45 -9.91
N ALA A 218 -6.15 -13.14 -11.03
CA ALA A 218 -5.71 -12.63 -12.32
C ALA A 218 -6.56 -11.41 -12.74
N PRO A 219 -5.97 -10.32 -13.27
CA PRO A 219 -6.74 -9.18 -13.75
C PRO A 219 -7.86 -9.51 -14.74
N ALA A 220 -7.64 -10.46 -15.65
CA ALA A 220 -8.66 -10.92 -16.59
C ALA A 220 -9.90 -11.52 -15.90
N ALA A 221 -9.77 -12.00 -14.66
CA ALA A 221 -10.87 -12.59 -13.90
C ALA A 221 -11.73 -11.58 -13.15
N PHE A 222 -11.20 -10.41 -12.78
CA PHE A 222 -11.91 -9.40 -11.96
C PHE A 222 -12.24 -8.09 -12.68
N THR A 223 -11.52 -7.72 -13.74
CA THR A 223 -11.72 -6.45 -14.48
C THR A 223 -13.09 -6.33 -15.16
N LYS A 224 -13.83 -7.44 -15.27
CA LYS A 224 -15.21 -7.49 -15.80
C LYS A 224 -16.27 -7.67 -14.72
N GLY A 225 -15.88 -7.49 -13.45
CA GLY A 225 -16.71 -7.78 -12.29
C GLY A 225 -16.45 -9.18 -11.73
N PHE A 226 -16.89 -9.37 -10.48
CA PHE A 226 -16.73 -10.63 -9.77
C PHE A 226 -17.64 -11.73 -10.35
N ASN A 227 -17.08 -12.93 -10.54
CA ASN A 227 -17.82 -14.11 -10.96
C ASN A 227 -17.50 -15.27 -10.01
N LEU A 228 -18.53 -15.85 -9.40
CA LEU A 228 -18.36 -16.96 -8.46
C LEU A 228 -17.74 -18.19 -9.13
N GLN A 229 -18.05 -18.45 -10.40
CA GLN A 229 -17.47 -19.60 -11.12
C GLN A 229 -15.94 -19.47 -11.20
N HIS A 230 -15.40 -18.26 -11.34
CA HIS A 230 -13.95 -18.02 -11.37
C HIS A 230 -13.27 -18.40 -10.04
N VAL A 231 -14.00 -18.38 -8.91
CA VAL A 231 -13.48 -18.88 -7.63
C VAL A 231 -13.28 -20.38 -7.70
N SER A 232 -14.29 -21.12 -8.16
CA SER A 232 -14.22 -22.58 -8.35
C SER A 232 -13.19 -23.00 -9.40
N ASP A 233 -12.99 -22.16 -10.43
CA ASP A 233 -11.98 -22.38 -11.47
C ASP A 233 -10.54 -22.05 -10.99
N GLY A 234 -10.38 -21.57 -9.75
CA GLY A 234 -9.08 -21.29 -9.15
C GLY A 234 -8.41 -20.01 -9.65
N LEU A 235 -9.18 -19.05 -10.18
CA LEU A 235 -8.68 -17.77 -10.69
C LEU A 235 -8.48 -16.69 -9.60
N TYR A 236 -8.78 -17.06 -8.35
CA TYR A 236 -8.64 -16.22 -7.16
C TYR A 236 -7.72 -16.88 -6.12
N GLY A 237 -7.02 -16.05 -5.36
CA GLY A 237 -6.00 -16.44 -4.41
C GLY A 237 -6.54 -16.78 -3.02
N GLN A 238 -5.76 -17.60 -2.32
CA GLN A 238 -5.95 -17.97 -0.91
C GLN A 238 -4.61 -18.09 -0.16
N HIS A 239 -3.55 -17.49 -0.72
CA HIS A 239 -2.19 -17.69 -0.25
C HIS A 239 -1.55 -16.40 0.25
N LEU A 240 -0.66 -16.53 1.23
CA LEU A 240 0.36 -15.53 1.52
C LEU A 240 1.72 -16.05 1.07
N HIS A 241 2.59 -15.16 0.60
CA HIS A 241 3.90 -15.51 0.09
C HIS A 241 4.97 -14.80 0.94
N VAL A 242 5.83 -15.59 1.59
CA VAL A 242 6.86 -15.12 2.51
C VAL A 242 8.21 -15.08 1.79
N TYR A 243 8.79 -13.90 1.70
CA TYR A 243 10.05 -13.65 1.03
C TYR A 243 11.17 -13.33 2.03
N SER A 244 12.39 -13.73 1.71
CA SER A 244 13.56 -13.20 2.39
C SER A 244 13.72 -11.70 2.05
N TRP A 245 13.83 -10.87 3.07
CA TRP A 245 14.15 -9.45 2.92
C TRP A 245 15.65 -9.21 3.09
N PRO A 246 16.29 -8.33 2.29
CA PRO A 246 15.75 -7.61 1.14
C PRO A 246 15.90 -8.38 -0.20
N ASN A 247 16.31 -9.66 -0.15
CA ASN A 247 16.84 -10.39 -1.31
C ASN A 247 15.80 -10.92 -2.31
N GLY A 248 14.50 -10.82 -2.03
CA GLY A 248 13.46 -11.19 -3.00
C GLY A 248 13.31 -12.69 -3.27
N GLU A 249 13.82 -13.57 -2.40
CA GLU A 249 13.68 -15.02 -2.56
C GLU A 249 12.42 -15.51 -1.83
N LEU A 250 11.48 -16.12 -2.55
CA LEU A 250 10.31 -16.78 -1.95
C LEU A 250 10.76 -17.97 -1.10
N LYS A 251 10.49 -17.92 0.20
CA LYS A 251 10.87 -18.94 1.20
C LYS A 251 9.73 -19.87 1.58
N GLN A 252 8.50 -19.35 1.61
CA GLN A 252 7.34 -20.12 2.03
C GLN A 252 6.08 -19.58 1.35
N THR A 253 5.14 -20.46 1.07
CA THR A 253 3.77 -20.11 0.70
C THR A 253 2.84 -20.65 1.77
N LEU A 254 2.04 -19.77 2.38
CA LEU A 254 1.03 -20.13 3.37
C LEU A 254 -0.29 -20.32 2.63
N ASP A 255 -0.86 -21.52 2.69
CA ASP A 255 -2.21 -21.78 2.19
C ASP A 255 -3.22 -21.52 3.32
N LEU A 256 -4.00 -20.45 3.18
CA LEU A 256 -4.99 -20.07 4.18
C LEU A 256 -6.24 -20.96 4.12
N GLY A 257 -6.34 -21.86 3.13
CA GLY A 257 -7.45 -22.79 2.95
C GLY A 257 -8.78 -22.09 2.73
N SER A 258 -9.87 -22.82 3.00
CA SER A 258 -11.24 -22.34 2.78
C SER A 258 -11.67 -21.19 3.69
N THR A 259 -10.89 -20.88 4.72
CA THR A 259 -11.17 -19.75 5.63
C THR A 259 -10.50 -18.46 5.17
N GLY A 260 -9.53 -18.50 4.26
CA GLY A 260 -8.77 -17.35 3.80
C GLY A 260 -8.82 -17.10 2.30
N LEU A 261 -10.02 -17.09 1.72
CA LEU A 261 -10.20 -16.75 0.30
C LEU A 261 -10.14 -15.23 0.10
N LEU A 262 -9.46 -14.79 -0.96
CA LEU A 262 -9.18 -13.38 -1.27
C LEU A 262 -8.48 -12.64 -0.11
N PRO A 263 -7.30 -13.09 0.35
CA PRO A 263 -6.52 -12.31 1.29
C PRO A 263 -6.07 -11.01 0.61
N LEU A 264 -6.66 -9.89 1.04
CA LEU A 264 -6.42 -8.56 0.51
C LEU A 264 -5.34 -7.86 1.36
N GLU A 265 -5.73 -6.86 2.14
CA GLU A 265 -4.82 -5.97 2.87
C GLU A 265 -4.01 -6.70 3.93
N ILE A 266 -2.67 -6.62 3.83
CA ILE A 266 -1.75 -7.18 4.81
C ILE A 266 -1.22 -6.11 5.75
N ARG A 267 -1.26 -6.35 7.06
CA ARG A 267 -0.84 -5.39 8.07
C ARG A 267 0.00 -6.08 9.14
N PHE A 268 1.30 -5.80 9.17
CA PHE A 268 2.12 -6.11 10.35
C PHE A 268 1.74 -5.20 11.51
N LEU A 269 1.97 -5.67 12.74
CA LEU A 269 2.00 -4.78 13.89
C LEU A 269 3.07 -3.69 13.68
N HIS A 270 2.76 -2.46 14.07
CA HIS A 270 3.69 -1.34 13.88
C HIS A 270 4.95 -1.44 14.74
N ASP A 271 4.91 -2.15 15.88
CA ASP A 271 6.09 -2.45 16.67
C ASP A 271 7.03 -3.37 15.86
N PRO A 272 8.20 -2.87 15.42
CA PRO A 272 9.08 -3.62 14.53
C PRO A 272 9.74 -4.82 15.21
N SER A 273 9.62 -4.97 16.54
CA SER A 273 10.08 -6.17 17.27
C SER A 273 9.08 -7.34 17.21
N LYS A 274 7.87 -7.10 16.67
CA LYS A 274 6.84 -8.12 16.53
C LYS A 274 6.90 -8.77 15.15
N ASP A 275 6.79 -10.07 15.18
CA ASP A 275 6.75 -11.00 14.04
C ASP A 275 5.32 -11.44 13.73
N THR A 276 4.34 -10.59 13.99
CA THR A 276 2.92 -10.89 13.83
C THR A 276 2.25 -9.83 12.98
N GLY A 277 1.29 -10.26 12.18
CA GLY A 277 0.40 -9.38 11.44
C GLY A 277 -0.94 -10.03 11.14
N PHE A 278 -1.76 -9.32 10.38
CA PHE A 278 -3.11 -9.72 10.02
C PHE A 278 -3.37 -9.50 8.54
N VAL A 279 -4.22 -10.34 7.97
CA VAL A 279 -4.74 -10.17 6.61
C VAL A 279 -6.26 -10.33 6.59
N GLY A 280 -6.93 -9.39 5.93
CA GLY A 280 -8.37 -9.46 5.69
C GLY A 280 -8.66 -10.36 4.50
N CYS A 281 -9.43 -11.42 4.70
CA CYS A 281 -9.86 -12.35 3.65
C CYS A 281 -11.25 -11.95 3.20
N ALA A 282 -11.33 -11.23 2.07
CA ALA A 282 -12.55 -10.54 1.67
C ALA A 282 -13.71 -11.52 1.51
N LEU A 283 -13.57 -12.54 0.65
CA LEU A 283 -14.67 -13.43 0.29
C LEU A 283 -15.23 -14.21 1.48
N THR A 284 -14.39 -14.59 2.44
CA THR A 284 -14.80 -15.31 3.65
C THR A 284 -15.15 -14.38 4.82
N SER A 285 -14.84 -13.09 4.71
CA SER A 285 -15.07 -12.08 5.78
C SER A 285 -14.37 -12.43 7.09
N ASN A 286 -13.18 -13.01 6.94
CA ASN A 286 -12.34 -13.44 8.05
C ASN A 286 -11.11 -12.54 8.18
N MET A 287 -10.63 -12.37 9.40
CA MET A 287 -9.30 -11.85 9.68
C MET A 287 -8.41 -13.02 10.07
N VAL A 288 -7.34 -13.23 9.32
CA VAL A 288 -6.33 -14.24 9.60
C VAL A 288 -5.13 -13.57 10.23
N ARG A 289 -4.68 -14.07 11.38
CA ARG A 289 -3.43 -13.67 12.01
C ARG A 289 -2.31 -14.55 11.46
N PHE A 290 -1.23 -13.97 10.98
CA PHE A 290 -0.01 -14.69 10.61
C PHE A 290 1.12 -14.31 11.57
N PHE A 291 2.01 -15.25 11.86
CA PHE A 291 3.07 -15.09 12.85
C PHE A 291 4.26 -16.01 12.58
N MET A 292 5.45 -15.62 13.04
CA MET A 292 6.63 -16.47 12.99
C MET A 292 6.58 -17.51 14.12
N THR A 293 6.95 -18.76 13.81
CA THR A 293 7.05 -19.87 14.76
C THR A 293 8.45 -19.97 15.36
N PRO A 294 8.65 -20.73 16.46
CA PRO A 294 9.96 -20.88 17.11
C PRO A 294 11.07 -21.44 16.22
N ASP A 295 10.73 -22.17 15.14
CA ASP A 295 11.66 -22.69 14.15
C ASP A 295 12.00 -21.69 13.03
N GLY A 296 11.44 -20.48 13.07
CA GLY A 296 11.67 -19.41 12.10
C GLY A 296 10.79 -19.48 10.85
N SER A 297 9.92 -20.49 10.72
CA SER A 297 8.90 -20.51 9.67
C SER A 297 7.72 -19.59 10.02
N TRP A 298 6.77 -19.43 9.09
CA TRP A 298 5.55 -18.66 9.33
C TRP A 298 4.35 -19.59 9.41
N SER A 299 3.41 -19.25 10.29
CA SER A 299 2.13 -19.93 10.43
C SER A 299 0.99 -18.91 10.47
N HIS A 300 -0.25 -19.40 10.45
CA HIS A 300 -1.43 -18.57 10.49
C HIS A 300 -2.59 -19.25 11.22
N GLU A 301 -3.52 -18.43 11.70
CA GLU A 301 -4.76 -18.89 12.34
C GLU A 301 -5.91 -17.92 12.06
N LEU A 302 -7.14 -18.42 12.11
CA LEU A 302 -8.33 -17.59 12.07
C LEU A 302 -8.45 -16.81 13.39
N ALA A 303 -8.38 -15.48 13.33
CA ALA A 303 -8.46 -14.62 14.52
C ALA A 303 -9.86 -14.03 14.72
N ILE A 304 -10.51 -13.60 13.63
CA ILE A 304 -11.84 -12.99 13.66
C ILE A 304 -12.65 -13.54 12.50
N SER A 305 -13.93 -13.82 12.73
CA SER A 305 -14.87 -14.22 11.68
C SER A 305 -16.15 -13.41 11.77
N VAL A 306 -16.59 -12.86 10.64
CA VAL A 306 -17.86 -12.14 10.51
C VAL A 306 -18.88 -13.08 9.87
N LYS A 307 -20.00 -13.30 10.57
CA LYS A 307 -21.05 -14.19 10.07
C LYS A 307 -21.75 -13.56 8.84
N PRO A 308 -21.98 -14.34 7.77
CA PRO A 308 -22.81 -13.90 6.66
C PRO A 308 -24.23 -13.52 7.09
N LEU A 309 -24.87 -12.63 6.31
CA LEU A 309 -26.25 -12.21 6.52
C LEU A 309 -27.15 -12.67 5.39
N LYS A 310 -28.37 -13.09 5.70
CA LYS A 310 -29.42 -13.28 4.70
C LYS A 310 -30.02 -11.94 4.34
N VAL A 311 -29.97 -11.57 3.07
CA VAL A 311 -30.48 -10.30 2.57
C VAL A 311 -31.31 -10.52 1.30
N GLN A 312 -32.16 -9.56 0.96
CA GLN A 312 -32.92 -9.56 -0.30
C GLN A 312 -32.08 -8.98 -1.44
N ASN A 313 -32.34 -9.41 -2.68
CA ASN A 313 -31.69 -8.93 -3.91
C ASN A 313 -30.15 -9.12 -3.95
N TRP A 314 -29.64 -10.12 -3.23
CA TRP A 314 -28.23 -10.51 -3.31
C TRP A 314 -28.03 -11.72 -4.22
N ILE A 315 -26.89 -11.75 -4.91
CA ILE A 315 -26.59 -12.77 -5.92
C ILE A 315 -26.30 -14.16 -5.31
N LEU A 316 -25.96 -14.22 -4.02
CA LEU A 316 -25.69 -15.48 -3.29
C LEU A 316 -26.77 -15.79 -2.23
N PRO A 317 -26.85 -17.03 -1.71
CA PRO A 317 -27.79 -17.37 -0.64
C PRO A 317 -27.61 -16.56 0.65
N GLU A 318 -26.35 -16.19 0.95
CA GLU A 318 -25.98 -15.34 2.06
C GLU A 318 -24.95 -14.30 1.58
N MET A 319 -25.04 -13.09 2.10
CA MET A 319 -24.10 -12.02 1.86
C MET A 319 -22.92 -12.19 2.82
N PRO A 320 -21.71 -12.55 2.35
CA PRO A 320 -20.53 -12.44 3.18
C PRO A 320 -20.35 -10.97 3.58
N GLY A 321 -19.67 -10.69 4.69
CA GLY A 321 -19.24 -9.34 5.03
C GLY A 321 -18.22 -8.71 4.05
N ALA A 322 -17.92 -9.37 2.93
CA ALA A 322 -17.08 -8.89 1.86
C ALA A 322 -17.74 -7.71 1.13
N TYR A 323 -17.12 -6.54 1.19
CA TYR A 323 -17.42 -5.42 0.30
C TYR A 323 -16.19 -5.19 -0.57
N ASN A 324 -16.37 -5.25 -1.89
CA ASN A 324 -15.59 -4.52 -2.88
C ASN A 324 -16.56 -4.02 -3.93
#